data_AF-A0AB39TM99-F1
#
_entry.id   AF-A0AB39TM99-F1
#
_cell.length_a   1.000
_cell.length_b   1.000
_cell.length_c   1.000
_cell.angle_alpha   90.00
_cell.angle_beta   90.00
_cell.angle_gamma   90.00
#
_symmetry.space_group_name_H-M   'P 1'
#
loop_
_entity.id
_entity.type
_entity.pdbx_description
1 polymer ?
#
loop_
_entity_poly.entity_id
_entity_poly.type
_entity_poly.pdbx_seq_one_letter_code
_entity_poly.pdbx_strand_id
1 'polypeptide(L)'
;MISWAQAVEVGNRWVNRSLPQGAGQGRRVRTYEFECGWVVWAEPVPVVVDPRTGERRAPEEVGAACGVVDRLSGRFTVWPSVPVDEVVALYRDFVGAGGYDPALPPVTGRGARAELLYRDAAGEPCSLALRSAPGRPHPALRGWWWLREQGVAPEDVLAVRTDLRVGALPGGYWAYALAAELPHVRPEFTLPYGPRFDHRAAAVRALPAPEDGGPARNRVPFPRAPIGTRPPAEPDAVLAARLAERFGPAGVRRFDPADVAGAGLPGEAAALLRAVGVPVAVPGFFALHHPGVPAIADGSRPPGALPALAAHLAELGRGTRAAERERAALDGRVVLGTDGWALVTLDAADGAVRAVDPGDATARHCNADLRSFLRCLELFADRLPGLRGLDPAAAGVAVDGLQRALAALDGTVFDDPENWWAVIVEQLWDGLL
;
A
#
# COMPACT_ATOMS: atom_id res chain seq x y z
N MET A 1 -13.94 -3.46 -20.75
CA MET A 1 -12.71 -3.14 -21.51
C MET A 1 -13.00 -1.94 -22.37
N ILE A 2 -12.10 -0.95 -22.41
CA ILE A 2 -12.27 0.21 -23.28
C ILE A 2 -11.78 -0.10 -24.70
N SER A 3 -12.30 0.61 -25.69
CA SER A 3 -11.83 0.54 -27.09
C SER A 3 -10.65 1.48 -27.35
N TRP A 4 -9.92 1.23 -28.44
CA TRP A 4 -8.88 2.14 -28.92
C TRP A 4 -9.41 3.56 -29.14
N ALA A 5 -10.62 3.71 -29.69
CA ALA A 5 -11.25 5.01 -29.90
C ALA A 5 -11.48 5.77 -28.58
N GLN A 6 -11.91 5.07 -27.53
CA GLN A 6 -12.07 5.64 -26.19
C GLN A 6 -10.72 6.05 -25.58
N ALA A 7 -9.67 5.24 -25.78
CA ALA A 7 -8.32 5.58 -25.32
C ALA A 7 -7.78 6.84 -26.02
N VAL A 8 -8.02 6.97 -27.32
CA VAL A 8 -7.67 8.17 -28.11
C VAL A 8 -8.45 9.40 -27.63
N GLU A 9 -9.74 9.24 -27.30
CA GLU A 9 -10.56 10.34 -26.75
C GLU A 9 -10.03 10.81 -25.38
N VAL A 10 -9.68 9.88 -24.50
CA VAL A 10 -9.02 10.18 -23.21
C VAL A 10 -7.71 10.94 -23.44
N GLY A 11 -6.86 10.45 -24.34
CA GLY A 11 -5.61 11.11 -24.70
C GLY A 11 -5.83 12.52 -25.28
N ASN A 12 -6.83 12.69 -26.16
CA ASN A 12 -7.16 13.98 -26.76
C ASN A 12 -7.61 14.99 -25.70
N ARG A 13 -8.47 14.59 -24.76
CA ARG A 13 -8.91 15.47 -23.65
C ARG A 13 -7.75 15.89 -22.77
N TRP A 14 -6.77 15.03 -22.56
CA TRP A 14 -5.59 15.34 -21.76
C TRP A 14 -4.63 16.28 -22.51
N VAL A 15 -4.24 15.94 -23.74
CA VAL A 15 -3.30 16.75 -24.54
C VAL A 15 -3.84 18.14 -24.87
N ASN A 16 -5.15 18.24 -25.14
CA ASN A 16 -5.77 19.47 -25.64
C ASN A 16 -6.60 20.21 -24.58
N ARG A 17 -6.43 19.89 -23.28
CA ARG A 17 -7.27 20.41 -22.17
C ARG A 17 -7.31 21.93 -22.07
N SER A 18 -6.25 22.61 -22.53
CA SER A 18 -6.04 24.05 -22.38
C SER A 18 -6.31 24.86 -23.66
N LEU A 19 -6.77 24.23 -24.75
CA LEU A 19 -7.07 24.94 -26.01
C LEU A 19 -8.43 25.65 -25.91
N PRO A 20 -8.50 26.99 -26.10
CA PRO A 20 -9.77 27.70 -26.22
C PRO A 20 -10.63 27.12 -27.34
N GLN A 21 -11.95 27.10 -27.16
CA GLN A 21 -12.89 26.73 -28.23
C GLN A 21 -12.67 27.68 -29.43
N GLY A 22 -12.09 27.16 -30.52
CA GLY A 22 -11.78 27.92 -31.73
C GLY A 22 -10.31 28.32 -31.93
N ALA A 23 -9.39 27.95 -31.05
CA ALA A 23 -7.96 28.20 -31.22
C ALA A 23 -7.26 27.06 -32.01
N GLY A 24 -7.07 27.24 -33.32
CA GLY A 24 -6.16 26.42 -34.15
C GLY A 24 -6.44 24.92 -34.23
N GLN A 25 -5.66 24.21 -35.06
CA GLN A 25 -5.72 22.74 -35.15
C GLN A 25 -5.08 22.15 -33.88
N GLY A 26 -5.86 21.45 -33.05
CA GLY A 26 -5.37 20.83 -31.82
C GLY A 26 -4.23 19.83 -32.06
N ARG A 27 -3.43 19.56 -31.03
CA ARG A 27 -2.29 18.63 -31.16
C ARG A 27 -2.82 17.22 -31.40
N ARG A 28 -2.28 16.56 -32.43
CA ARG A 28 -2.61 15.18 -32.75
C ARG A 28 -2.06 14.26 -31.65
N VAL A 29 -2.88 13.33 -31.19
CA VAL A 29 -2.46 12.30 -30.22
C VAL A 29 -1.92 11.09 -30.97
N ARG A 30 -0.75 10.62 -30.53
CA ARG A 30 -0.16 9.35 -30.95
C ARG A 30 -0.42 8.29 -29.88
N THR A 31 -0.54 7.04 -30.30
CA THR A 31 -0.84 5.92 -29.40
C THR A 31 0.05 4.72 -29.70
N TYR A 32 0.44 3.97 -28.67
CA TYR A 32 1.09 2.67 -28.76
C TYR A 32 0.32 1.66 -27.90
N GLU A 33 -0.10 0.55 -28.50
CA GLU A 33 -0.87 -0.49 -27.82
C GLU A 33 0.03 -1.57 -27.22
N PHE A 34 -0.29 -2.02 -26.00
CA PHE A 34 0.39 -3.13 -25.31
C PHE A 34 -0.63 -3.95 -24.50
N GLU A 35 -0.22 -5.03 -23.82
CA GLU A 35 -1.13 -5.97 -23.16
C GLU A 35 -1.96 -5.38 -22.01
N CYS A 36 -1.50 -4.29 -21.40
CA CYS A 36 -2.23 -3.63 -20.32
C CYS A 36 -3.05 -2.41 -20.76
N GLY A 37 -2.89 -1.89 -21.97
CA GLY A 37 -3.53 -0.63 -22.38
C GLY A 37 -2.90 0.05 -23.59
N TRP A 38 -2.97 1.38 -23.59
CA TRP A 38 -2.36 2.23 -24.61
C TRP A 38 -1.51 3.32 -23.95
N VAL A 39 -0.26 3.47 -24.40
CA VAL A 39 0.52 4.68 -24.15
C VAL A 39 0.02 5.75 -25.11
N VAL A 40 -0.26 6.95 -24.61
CA VAL A 40 -0.75 8.10 -25.39
C VAL A 40 0.16 9.29 -25.17
N TRP A 41 0.53 10.01 -26.22
CA TRP A 41 1.35 11.22 -26.13
C TRP A 41 1.00 12.21 -27.23
N ALA A 42 1.35 13.47 -27.00
CA ALA A 42 1.16 14.50 -28.00
C ALA A 42 2.21 14.36 -29.12
N GLU A 43 1.79 14.50 -30.37
CA GLU A 43 2.73 14.54 -31.49
C GLU A 43 3.73 15.72 -31.29
N PRO A 44 5.05 15.48 -31.43
CA PRO A 44 6.03 16.55 -31.32
C PRO A 44 5.79 17.61 -32.39
N VAL A 45 5.95 18.89 -32.02
CA VAL A 45 5.91 19.98 -32.99
C VAL A 45 7.12 19.83 -33.92
N PRO A 46 6.96 19.90 -35.25
CA PRO A 46 8.08 19.83 -36.18
C PRO A 46 9.14 20.87 -35.83
N VAL A 47 10.42 20.48 -35.89
CA VAL A 47 11.54 21.41 -35.63
C VAL A 47 11.47 22.56 -36.65
N VAL A 48 11.24 23.78 -36.17
CA VAL A 48 11.31 24.98 -36.99
C VAL A 48 12.78 25.40 -37.09
N VAL A 49 13.33 25.29 -38.29
CA VAL A 49 14.67 25.77 -38.61
C VAL A 49 14.54 27.13 -39.26
N ASP A 50 15.30 28.13 -38.81
CA ASP A 50 15.36 29.42 -39.47
C ASP A 50 15.91 29.23 -40.90
N PRO A 51 15.13 29.55 -41.95
CA PRO A 51 15.54 29.29 -43.33
C PRO A 51 16.68 30.19 -43.83
N ARG A 52 17.04 31.26 -43.10
CA ARG A 52 18.15 32.16 -43.43
C ARG A 52 19.42 31.87 -42.64
N THR A 53 19.31 31.49 -41.37
CA THR A 53 20.50 31.26 -40.51
C THR A 53 20.82 29.77 -40.32
N GLY A 54 19.87 28.88 -40.63
CA GLY A 54 20.01 27.43 -40.38
C GLY A 54 19.94 27.07 -38.90
N GLU A 55 19.70 28.04 -38.01
CA GLU A 55 19.61 27.79 -36.58
C GLU A 55 18.31 27.08 -36.23
N ARG A 56 18.42 26.04 -35.41
CA ARG A 56 17.28 25.32 -34.88
C ARG A 56 16.68 26.15 -33.73
N ARG A 57 15.42 26.54 -33.84
CA ARG A 57 14.71 27.12 -32.70
C ARG A 57 14.60 26.06 -31.60
N ALA A 58 14.97 26.42 -30.36
CA ALA A 58 14.78 25.52 -29.23
C ALA A 58 13.29 25.13 -29.11
N PRO A 59 12.96 23.85 -28.84
CA PRO A 59 11.59 23.45 -28.60
C PRO A 59 10.95 24.32 -27.52
N GLU A 60 9.73 24.82 -27.76
CA GLU A 60 9.04 25.69 -26.79
C GLU A 60 8.66 24.94 -25.50
N GLU A 61 8.64 23.61 -25.54
CA GLU A 61 8.38 22.74 -24.40
C GLU A 61 9.51 21.69 -24.26
N VAL A 62 10.08 21.58 -23.06
CA VAL A 62 11.01 20.51 -22.68
C VAL A 62 10.20 19.35 -22.09
N GLY A 63 10.27 18.17 -22.71
CA GLY A 63 9.73 16.91 -22.18
C GLY A 63 8.20 16.81 -22.16
N ALA A 64 7.58 16.45 -23.29
CA ALA A 64 6.16 16.11 -23.30
C ALA A 64 5.95 14.82 -22.50
N ALA A 65 5.32 14.92 -21.32
CA ALA A 65 4.93 13.75 -20.53
C ALA A 65 4.16 12.74 -21.41
N CYS A 66 4.19 11.46 -21.04
CA CYS A 66 3.39 10.41 -21.66
C CYS A 66 2.21 10.07 -20.74
N GLY A 67 1.11 9.59 -21.31
CA GLY A 67 -0.01 9.04 -20.56
C GLY A 67 -0.18 7.55 -20.82
N VAL A 68 -0.73 6.81 -19.88
CA VAL A 68 -1.19 5.43 -20.09
C VAL A 68 -2.67 5.34 -19.79
N VAL A 69 -3.43 4.79 -20.75
CA VAL A 69 -4.84 4.43 -20.58
C VAL A 69 -4.96 2.92 -20.38
N ASP A 70 -5.41 2.48 -19.22
CA ASP A 70 -5.57 1.07 -18.89
C ASP A 70 -6.72 0.41 -19.70
N ARG A 71 -6.48 -0.78 -20.25
CA ARG A 71 -7.47 -1.48 -21.09
C ARG A 71 -8.71 -1.93 -20.34
N LEU A 72 -8.55 -2.36 -19.09
CA LEU A 72 -9.63 -2.98 -18.33
C LEU A 72 -10.45 -1.92 -17.60
N SER A 73 -9.74 -1.07 -16.86
CA SER A 73 -10.31 -0.02 -16.01
C SER A 73 -10.53 1.30 -16.75
N GLY A 74 -10.00 1.50 -17.96
CA GLY A 74 -10.14 2.79 -18.66
C GLY A 74 -9.43 3.97 -18.01
N ARG A 75 -8.69 3.72 -16.92
CA ARG A 75 -8.04 4.75 -16.12
C ARG A 75 -6.88 5.38 -16.87
N PHE A 76 -6.74 6.70 -16.73
CA PHE A 76 -5.62 7.47 -17.26
C PHE A 76 -4.59 7.79 -16.17
N THR A 77 -3.31 7.56 -16.47
CA THR A 77 -2.17 7.89 -15.58
C THR A 77 -1.11 8.64 -16.37
N VAL A 78 -0.36 9.53 -15.71
CA VAL A 78 0.70 10.35 -16.35
C VAL A 78 2.07 9.81 -15.94
N TRP A 79 2.98 9.76 -16.89
CA TRP A 79 4.29 9.12 -16.80
C TRP A 79 5.40 10.07 -17.25
N PRO A 80 6.65 9.85 -16.79
CA PRO A 80 7.81 10.61 -17.26
C PRO A 80 7.93 10.62 -18.79
N SER A 81 8.57 11.66 -19.32
CA SER A 81 8.89 11.78 -20.75
C SER A 81 10.07 10.88 -21.12
N VAL A 82 9.89 9.57 -21.02
CA VAL A 82 10.85 8.52 -21.39
C VAL A 82 10.35 7.76 -22.63
N PRO A 83 11.21 6.97 -23.31
CA PRO A 83 10.79 6.12 -24.43
C PRO A 83 9.57 5.24 -24.10
N VAL A 84 8.74 4.97 -25.10
CA VAL A 84 7.45 4.26 -24.93
C VAL A 84 7.62 2.87 -24.31
N ASP A 85 8.68 2.16 -24.69
CA ASP A 85 9.05 0.86 -24.13
C ASP A 85 9.41 0.94 -22.63
N GLU A 86 10.06 2.03 -22.21
CA GLU A 86 10.33 2.31 -20.80
C GLU A 86 9.03 2.64 -20.04
N VAL A 87 8.12 3.44 -20.62
CA VAL A 87 6.79 3.69 -20.04
C VAL A 87 6.00 2.38 -19.88
N VAL A 88 6.07 1.47 -20.86
CA VAL A 88 5.44 0.15 -20.77
C VAL A 88 6.03 -0.67 -19.62
N ALA A 89 7.36 -0.69 -19.46
CA ALA A 89 8.00 -1.39 -18.35
C ALA A 89 7.60 -0.81 -16.98
N LEU A 90 7.60 0.52 -16.86
CA LEU A 90 7.17 1.22 -15.64
C LEU A 90 5.69 0.99 -15.32
N TYR A 91 4.81 0.98 -16.33
CA TYR A 91 3.40 0.69 -16.12
C TYR A 91 3.17 -0.78 -15.74
N ARG A 92 3.91 -1.71 -16.34
CA ARG A 92 3.89 -3.12 -15.93
C ARG A 92 4.29 -3.26 -14.49
N ASP A 93 5.38 -2.63 -14.06
CA ASP A 93 5.78 -2.58 -12.66
C ASP A 93 4.63 -2.06 -11.79
N PHE A 94 4.06 -0.91 -12.13
CA PHE A 94 2.99 -0.25 -11.38
C PHE A 94 1.75 -1.11 -11.16
N VAL A 95 1.38 -1.95 -12.14
CA VAL A 95 0.27 -2.91 -11.98
C VAL A 95 0.71 -4.26 -11.40
N GLY A 96 1.98 -4.41 -10.99
CA GLY A 96 2.56 -5.63 -10.43
C GLY A 96 2.98 -6.68 -11.47
N ALA A 97 3.04 -6.33 -12.75
CA ALA A 97 3.39 -7.19 -13.89
C ALA A 97 4.88 -7.12 -14.32
N GLY A 98 5.74 -6.41 -13.58
CA GLY A 98 7.15 -6.15 -13.90
C GLY A 98 8.09 -7.34 -14.17
N GLY A 99 7.62 -8.56 -13.96
CA GLY A 99 8.35 -9.80 -14.20
C GLY A 99 7.41 -11.01 -14.16
N TYR A 100 6.13 -10.79 -14.43
CA TYR A 100 5.12 -11.84 -14.41
C TYR A 100 5.16 -12.64 -15.71
N ASP A 101 5.31 -13.94 -15.59
CA ASP A 101 5.11 -14.88 -16.69
C ASP A 101 3.82 -15.69 -16.46
N PRO A 102 2.78 -15.51 -17.29
CA PRO A 102 1.53 -16.27 -17.17
C PRO A 102 1.69 -17.75 -17.48
N ALA A 103 2.80 -18.19 -18.09
CA ALA A 103 3.11 -19.60 -18.32
C ALA A 103 3.73 -20.28 -17.09
N LEU A 104 4.19 -19.50 -16.09
CA LEU A 104 4.78 -20.00 -14.86
C LEU A 104 3.76 -19.96 -13.70
N PRO A 105 3.85 -20.88 -12.73
CA PRO A 105 2.99 -20.83 -11.55
C PRO A 105 3.29 -19.58 -10.70
N PRO A 106 2.32 -19.11 -9.89
CA PRO A 106 2.56 -18.02 -8.95
C PRO A 106 3.56 -18.44 -7.87
N VAL A 107 4.56 -17.60 -7.60
CA VAL A 107 5.61 -17.87 -6.60
C VAL A 107 5.99 -16.57 -5.89
N THR A 108 5.95 -16.54 -4.56
CA THR A 108 6.43 -15.37 -3.80
C THR A 108 7.96 -15.24 -3.83
N GLY A 109 8.46 -14.05 -3.52
CA GLY A 109 9.86 -13.85 -3.20
C GLY A 109 10.26 -14.60 -1.93
N ARG A 110 11.57 -14.71 -1.73
CA ARG A 110 12.17 -15.29 -0.52
C ARG A 110 12.27 -14.31 0.66
N GLY A 111 11.73 -13.11 0.48
CA GLY A 111 11.86 -11.99 1.41
C GLY A 111 13.30 -11.57 1.68
N ALA A 112 13.49 -10.96 2.83
CA ALA A 112 14.78 -10.48 3.31
C ALA A 112 15.56 -11.55 4.08
N ARG A 113 16.88 -11.47 4.06
CA ARG A 113 17.80 -12.10 5.02
C ARG A 113 18.25 -11.04 6.04
N ALA A 114 18.22 -11.40 7.31
CA ALA A 114 18.80 -10.61 8.39
C ALA A 114 19.91 -11.40 9.09
N GLU A 115 20.95 -10.68 9.49
CA GLU A 115 22.07 -11.20 10.27
C GLU A 115 22.30 -10.31 11.49
N LEU A 116 22.28 -10.92 12.67
CA LEU A 116 22.52 -10.27 13.95
C LEU A 116 23.88 -10.71 14.47
N LEU A 117 24.80 -9.77 14.63
CA LEU A 117 26.07 -9.97 15.33
C LEU A 117 25.85 -9.63 16.79
N TYR A 118 26.22 -10.52 17.71
CA TYR A 118 26.00 -10.33 19.14
C TYR A 118 27.12 -10.95 19.98
N ARG A 119 27.18 -10.66 21.28
CA ARG A 119 28.05 -11.35 22.24
C ARG A 119 27.28 -12.46 22.95
N ASP A 120 27.85 -13.65 23.01
CA ASP A 120 27.27 -14.76 23.79
C ASP A 120 27.53 -14.62 25.30
N ALA A 121 27.11 -15.61 26.08
CA ALA A 121 27.30 -15.61 27.53
C ALA A 121 28.79 -15.63 27.98
N ALA A 122 29.71 -16.03 27.10
CA ALA A 122 31.15 -15.96 27.34
C ALA A 122 31.76 -14.60 26.92
N GLY A 123 30.97 -13.71 26.31
CA GLY A 123 31.39 -12.42 25.77
C GLY A 123 31.98 -12.50 24.36
N GLU A 124 31.97 -13.69 23.74
CA GLU A 124 32.55 -13.94 22.42
C GLU A 124 31.59 -13.53 21.30
N PRO A 125 32.11 -12.95 20.19
CA PRO A 125 31.27 -12.52 19.09
C PRO A 125 30.70 -13.71 18.31
N CYS A 126 29.37 -13.76 18.22
CA CYS A 126 28.59 -14.76 17.51
C CYS A 126 27.69 -14.10 16.46
N SER A 127 27.30 -14.87 15.43
CA SER A 127 26.36 -14.41 14.40
C SER A 127 25.14 -15.33 14.31
N LEU A 128 23.96 -14.72 14.14
CA LEU A 128 22.69 -15.41 13.91
C LEU A 128 22.07 -14.88 12.61
N ALA A 129 21.84 -15.76 11.64
CA ALA A 129 21.21 -15.41 10.36
C ALA A 129 19.83 -16.05 10.20
N LEU A 130 18.83 -15.24 9.87
CA LEU A 130 17.46 -15.69 9.57
C LEU A 130 17.01 -15.18 8.20
N ARG A 131 16.11 -15.94 7.56
CA ARG A 131 15.35 -15.49 6.39
C ARG A 131 13.91 -15.20 6.77
N SER A 132 13.28 -14.35 5.97
CA SER A 132 11.85 -14.10 6.03
C SER A 132 11.07 -15.40 5.84
N ALA A 133 9.87 -15.45 6.40
CA ALA A 133 8.98 -16.60 6.29
C ALA A 133 7.55 -16.07 6.14
N PRO A 134 6.74 -16.63 5.23
CA PRO A 134 5.39 -16.10 5.00
C PRO A 134 4.53 -16.09 6.26
N GLY A 135 3.78 -15.01 6.48
CA GLY A 135 2.90 -14.82 7.64
C GLY A 135 3.64 -14.64 8.98
N ARG A 136 4.93 -14.26 8.96
CA ARG A 136 5.78 -14.09 10.14
C ARG A 136 6.42 -12.70 10.18
N PRO A 137 6.66 -12.14 11.38
CA PRO A 137 7.39 -10.88 11.52
C PRO A 137 8.78 -10.89 10.88
N HIS A 138 9.29 -9.69 10.61
CA HIS A 138 10.58 -9.47 9.97
C HIS A 138 11.71 -10.32 10.61
N PRO A 139 12.61 -10.94 9.82
CA PRO A 139 13.62 -11.86 10.34
C PRO A 139 14.56 -11.23 11.38
N ALA A 140 14.85 -9.94 11.27
CA ALA A 140 15.67 -9.23 12.28
C ALA A 140 15.02 -9.22 13.66
N LEU A 141 13.71 -8.94 13.74
CA LEU A 141 12.95 -8.96 15.00
C LEU A 141 12.83 -10.37 15.56
N ARG A 142 12.56 -11.36 14.70
CA ARG A 142 12.51 -12.76 15.13
C ARG A 142 13.85 -13.26 15.67
N GLY A 143 14.95 -12.89 15.02
CA GLY A 143 16.30 -13.20 15.49
C GLY A 143 16.57 -12.54 16.84
N TRP A 144 16.21 -11.27 16.99
CA TRP A 144 16.32 -10.56 18.27
C TRP A 144 15.50 -11.22 19.38
N TRP A 145 14.22 -11.54 19.16
CA TRP A 145 13.40 -12.19 20.17
C TRP A 145 13.96 -13.55 20.59
N TRP A 146 14.50 -14.32 19.64
CA TRP A 146 15.18 -15.58 19.96
C TRP A 146 16.43 -15.35 20.82
N LEU A 147 17.28 -14.36 20.48
CA LEU A 147 18.46 -14.01 21.28
C LEU A 147 18.09 -13.58 22.70
N ARG A 148 17.04 -12.77 22.83
CA ARG A 148 16.49 -12.35 24.14
C ARG A 148 16.03 -13.56 24.95
N GLU A 149 15.38 -14.55 24.33
CA GLU A 149 15.02 -15.81 24.98
C GLU A 149 16.24 -16.62 25.42
N GLN A 150 17.38 -16.49 24.73
CA GLN A 150 18.67 -17.08 25.13
C GLN A 150 19.41 -16.26 26.20
N GLY A 151 18.84 -15.16 26.69
CA GLY A 151 19.44 -14.32 27.74
C GLY A 151 20.44 -13.28 27.23
N VAL A 152 20.52 -13.04 25.92
CA VAL A 152 21.35 -11.96 25.35
C VAL A 152 20.70 -10.61 25.64
N ALA A 153 21.47 -9.67 26.20
CA ALA A 153 20.99 -8.33 26.49
C ALA A 153 20.97 -7.46 25.21
N PRO A 154 20.08 -6.44 25.11
CA PRO A 154 20.03 -5.55 23.94
C PRO A 154 21.38 -4.89 23.59
N GLU A 155 22.15 -4.52 24.61
CA GLU A 155 23.49 -3.92 24.51
C GLU A 155 24.55 -4.88 23.95
N ASP A 156 24.31 -6.19 24.03
CA ASP A 156 25.20 -7.21 23.49
C ASP A 156 24.93 -7.49 22.01
N VAL A 157 23.89 -6.91 21.42
CA VAL A 157 23.67 -6.91 19.97
C VAL A 157 24.56 -5.85 19.33
N LEU A 158 25.61 -6.29 18.65
CA LEU A 158 26.65 -5.44 18.08
C LEU A 158 26.25 -4.85 16.73
N ALA A 159 25.52 -5.60 15.90
CA ALA A 159 25.07 -5.13 14.59
C ALA A 159 23.87 -5.92 14.08
N VAL A 160 23.05 -5.26 13.25
CA VAL A 160 21.98 -5.89 12.47
C VAL A 160 22.21 -5.55 11.01
N ARG A 161 22.36 -6.55 10.15
CA ARG A 161 22.56 -6.39 8.71
C ARG A 161 21.44 -7.07 7.94
N THR A 162 20.95 -6.42 6.89
CA THR A 162 19.84 -6.91 6.06
C THR A 162 20.16 -6.79 4.58
N ASP A 163 19.61 -7.64 3.73
CA ASP A 163 19.71 -7.46 2.27
C ASP A 163 18.80 -6.31 1.80
N LEU A 164 17.56 -6.26 2.26
CA LEU A 164 16.62 -5.18 2.04
C LEU A 164 16.50 -4.29 3.27
N ARG A 165 16.49 -2.96 3.09
CA ARG A 165 16.22 -2.04 4.20
C ARG A 165 14.91 -2.40 4.90
N VAL A 166 14.95 -2.51 6.22
CA VAL A 166 13.75 -2.76 7.05
C VAL A 166 12.71 -1.68 6.78
N GLY A 167 11.51 -2.10 6.36
CA GLY A 167 10.45 -1.19 5.94
C GLY A 167 9.73 -0.52 7.12
N ALA A 168 9.43 0.77 6.96
CA ALA A 168 8.42 1.49 7.73
C ALA A 168 7.12 1.54 6.89
N LEU A 169 6.52 0.37 6.68
CA LEU A 169 5.36 0.16 5.81
C LEU A 169 4.21 -0.47 6.59
N PRO A 170 2.96 -0.34 6.08
CA PRO A 170 1.82 -1.11 6.55
C PRO A 170 2.13 -2.60 6.72
N GLY A 171 1.57 -3.23 7.75
CA GLY A 171 1.83 -4.63 8.08
C GLY A 171 2.91 -4.86 9.14
N GLY A 172 3.17 -3.86 10.00
CA GLY A 172 3.96 -4.03 11.21
C GLY A 172 5.02 -2.95 11.45
N TYR A 173 5.28 -2.07 10.47
CA TYR A 173 6.25 -0.98 10.59
C TYR A 173 7.57 -1.41 11.24
N TRP A 174 8.12 -2.52 10.74
CA TRP A 174 9.19 -3.27 11.40
C TRP A 174 10.43 -2.43 11.72
N ALA A 175 10.70 -1.37 10.94
CA ALA A 175 11.77 -0.43 11.24
C ALA A 175 11.58 0.28 12.59
N TYR A 176 10.34 0.69 12.91
CA TYR A 176 10.02 1.33 14.19
C TYR A 176 10.02 0.32 15.34
N ALA A 177 9.46 -0.87 15.13
CA ALA A 177 9.48 -1.92 16.15
C ALA A 177 10.93 -2.33 16.50
N LEU A 178 11.79 -2.50 15.50
CA LEU A 178 13.20 -2.83 15.72
C LEU A 178 13.95 -1.69 16.42
N ALA A 179 13.71 -0.43 16.03
CA ALA A 179 14.31 0.73 16.68
C ALA A 179 13.85 0.90 18.15
N ALA A 180 12.60 0.51 18.46
CA ALA A 180 12.08 0.54 19.83
C ALA A 180 12.72 -0.54 20.71
N GLU A 181 12.92 -1.75 20.19
CA GLU A 181 13.50 -2.86 20.95
C GLU A 181 15.04 -2.86 21.00
N LEU A 182 15.71 -2.31 19.98
CA LEU A 182 17.17 -2.21 19.87
C LEU A 182 17.61 -0.75 19.57
N PRO A 183 17.42 0.19 20.50
CA PRO A 183 17.64 1.62 20.26
C PRO A 183 19.11 2.00 20.01
N HIS A 184 20.06 1.15 20.42
CA HIS A 184 21.50 1.38 20.25
C HIS A 184 22.04 0.85 18.92
N VAL A 185 21.27 0.00 18.23
CA VAL A 185 21.69 -0.61 16.97
C VAL A 185 21.13 0.18 15.80
N ARG A 186 22.00 0.50 14.84
CA ARG A 186 21.59 1.06 13.54
C ARG A 186 21.60 -0.05 12.50
N PRO A 187 20.44 -0.51 12.01
CA PRO A 187 20.41 -1.56 11.00
C PRO A 187 21.08 -1.10 9.69
N GLU A 188 22.01 -1.91 9.21
CA GLU A 188 22.65 -1.75 7.91
C GLU A 188 21.86 -2.55 6.85
N PHE A 189 21.88 -2.07 5.60
CA PHE A 189 21.20 -2.74 4.50
C PHE A 189 21.99 -2.67 3.19
N THR A 190 21.79 -3.66 2.32
CA THR A 190 22.42 -3.68 0.98
C THR A 190 21.60 -2.91 -0.05
N LEU A 191 20.28 -3.09 -0.06
CA LEU A 191 19.38 -2.54 -1.09
C LEU A 191 18.34 -1.59 -0.47
N PRO A 192 18.09 -0.41 -1.10
CA PRO A 192 17.21 0.61 -0.54
C PRO A 192 15.72 0.27 -0.80
N TYR A 193 15.14 -0.62 0.02
CA TYR A 193 13.69 -0.86 0.08
C TYR A 193 13.00 0.26 0.87
N GLY A 194 11.80 0.71 0.50
CA GLY A 194 11.29 1.96 1.08
C GLY A 194 9.81 2.30 0.89
N PRO A 195 9.41 3.53 1.25
CA PRO A 195 8.01 3.93 1.28
C PRO A 195 7.38 4.07 -0.12
N ARG A 196 8.19 4.16 -1.17
CA ARG A 196 7.74 4.34 -2.56
C ARG A 196 7.85 3.05 -3.37
N PHE A 197 6.84 2.79 -4.18
CA PHE A 197 6.68 1.59 -5.00
C PHE A 197 7.86 1.37 -5.95
N ASP A 198 8.30 2.41 -6.65
CA ASP A 198 9.43 2.35 -7.58
C ASP A 198 10.72 1.88 -6.89
N HIS A 199 10.99 2.38 -5.68
CA HIS A 199 12.13 1.95 -4.88
C HIS A 199 11.98 0.49 -4.40
N ARG A 200 10.78 0.07 -3.97
CA ARG A 200 10.51 -1.31 -3.56
C ARG A 200 10.70 -2.28 -4.72
N ALA A 201 10.10 -2.00 -5.87
CA ALA A 201 10.21 -2.81 -7.07
C ALA A 201 11.66 -2.93 -7.56
N ALA A 202 12.41 -1.82 -7.58
CA ALA A 202 13.83 -1.82 -7.96
C ALA A 202 14.69 -2.66 -6.99
N ALA A 203 14.49 -2.50 -5.68
CA ALA A 203 15.23 -3.27 -4.67
C ALA A 203 14.96 -4.78 -4.76
N VAL A 204 13.69 -5.18 -4.94
CA VAL A 204 13.33 -6.61 -5.06
C VAL A 204 13.89 -7.23 -6.34
N ARG A 205 13.89 -6.51 -7.48
CA ARG A 205 14.52 -6.99 -8.72
C ARG A 205 16.03 -7.13 -8.61
N ALA A 206 16.69 -6.30 -7.79
CA ALA A 206 18.12 -6.33 -7.59
C ALA A 206 18.60 -7.44 -6.65
N LEU A 207 17.68 -8.18 -6.00
CA LEU A 207 18.05 -9.33 -5.19
C LEU A 207 18.67 -10.43 -6.06
N PRO A 208 19.75 -11.10 -5.61
CA PRO A 208 20.42 -12.14 -6.40
C PRO A 208 19.48 -13.32 -6.71
N ALA A 209 19.79 -14.17 -7.69
CA ALA A 209 19.03 -15.41 -7.87
C ALA A 209 19.19 -16.36 -6.66
N PRO A 210 18.25 -17.28 -6.40
CA PRO A 210 18.43 -18.30 -5.37
C PRO A 210 19.66 -19.16 -5.65
N GLU A 211 20.58 -19.27 -4.69
CA GLU A 211 21.80 -20.09 -4.82
C GLU A 211 21.49 -21.59 -4.84
N ASP A 212 20.36 -21.99 -4.25
CA ASP A 212 19.86 -23.37 -4.17
C ASP A 212 19.09 -23.81 -5.41
N GLY A 213 18.94 -22.95 -6.43
CA GLY A 213 18.19 -23.24 -7.64
C GLY A 213 16.66 -23.33 -7.44
N GLY A 214 16.14 -22.82 -6.30
CA GLY A 214 14.71 -22.75 -6.04
C GLY A 214 13.93 -21.92 -7.08
N PRO A 215 12.59 -22.04 -7.13
CA PRO A 215 11.77 -21.37 -8.12
C PRO A 215 11.90 -19.84 -8.01
N ALA A 216 12.05 -19.18 -9.15
CA ALA A 216 12.10 -17.73 -9.21
C ALA A 216 10.74 -17.12 -8.84
N ARG A 217 10.77 -15.95 -8.21
CA ARG A 217 9.57 -15.15 -7.90
C ARG A 217 8.78 -14.89 -9.18
N ASN A 218 7.50 -15.25 -9.16
CA ASN A 218 6.55 -14.97 -10.22
C ASN A 218 5.29 -14.36 -9.60
N ARG A 219 5.32 -13.03 -9.41
CA ARG A 219 4.22 -12.26 -8.80
C ARG A 219 3.10 -12.08 -9.80
N VAL A 220 1.88 -12.47 -9.43
CA VAL A 220 0.70 -12.18 -10.25
C VAL A 220 0.38 -10.69 -10.18
N PRO A 221 0.09 -10.01 -11.31
CA PRO A 221 -0.30 -8.60 -11.32
C PRO A 221 -1.56 -8.39 -10.49
N PHE A 222 -1.75 -7.17 -9.99
CA PHE A 222 -2.96 -6.87 -9.24
C PHE A 222 -4.21 -7.09 -10.10
N PRO A 223 -5.28 -7.69 -9.53
CA PRO A 223 -6.54 -7.83 -10.24
C PRO A 223 -7.07 -6.45 -10.63
N ARG A 224 -7.36 -6.29 -11.92
CA ARG A 224 -7.94 -5.06 -12.46
C ARG A 224 -9.43 -5.27 -12.67
N ALA A 225 -10.24 -4.56 -11.90
CA ALA A 225 -11.68 -4.62 -12.02
C ALA A 225 -12.19 -3.63 -13.09
N PRO A 226 -13.18 -4.00 -13.92
CA PRO A 226 -13.87 -3.03 -14.76
C PRO A 226 -14.51 -1.92 -13.91
N ILE A 227 -14.58 -0.70 -14.46
CA ILE A 227 -15.26 0.43 -13.82
C ILE A 227 -16.68 0.03 -13.39
N GLY A 228 -17.06 0.41 -12.17
CA GLY A 228 -18.43 0.27 -11.67
C GLY A 228 -18.78 -1.15 -11.22
N THR A 229 -17.81 -2.06 -11.16
CA THR A 229 -18.01 -3.35 -10.48
C THR A 229 -18.23 -3.09 -8.99
N ARG A 230 -19.45 -3.35 -8.52
CA ARG A 230 -19.80 -3.26 -7.10
C ARG A 230 -19.79 -4.66 -6.50
N PRO A 231 -19.22 -4.86 -5.30
CA PRO A 231 -19.33 -6.14 -4.61
C PRO A 231 -20.82 -6.50 -4.42
N PRO A 232 -21.14 -7.81 -4.35
CA PRO A 232 -22.51 -8.24 -4.04
C PRO A 232 -22.99 -7.61 -2.73
N ALA A 233 -24.23 -7.15 -2.74
CA ALA A 233 -24.89 -6.62 -1.55
C ALA A 233 -24.98 -7.74 -0.49
N GLU A 234 -24.60 -7.40 0.74
CA GLU A 234 -24.61 -8.30 1.89
C GLU A 234 -25.42 -7.63 3.01
N PRO A 235 -26.40 -8.31 3.64
CA PRO A 235 -27.13 -7.74 4.77
C PRO A 235 -26.22 -7.50 5.97
N ASP A 236 -26.46 -6.42 6.71
CA ASP A 236 -25.68 -6.03 7.90
C ASP A 236 -25.63 -7.12 8.96
N ALA A 237 -26.74 -7.84 9.16
CA ALA A 237 -26.80 -8.95 10.11
C ALA A 237 -25.84 -10.09 9.75
N VAL A 238 -25.64 -10.35 8.45
CA VAL A 238 -24.71 -11.40 7.97
C VAL A 238 -23.27 -10.96 8.21
N LEU A 239 -22.93 -9.72 7.87
CA LEU A 239 -21.61 -9.16 8.14
C LEU A 239 -21.31 -9.14 9.65
N ALA A 240 -22.27 -8.70 10.47
CA ALA A 240 -22.15 -8.67 11.93
C ALA A 240 -21.91 -10.06 12.52
N ALA A 241 -22.63 -11.08 12.03
CA ALA A 241 -22.43 -12.46 12.44
C ALA A 241 -21.03 -12.97 12.06
N ARG A 242 -20.58 -12.70 10.83
CA ARG A 242 -19.24 -13.11 10.37
C ARG A 242 -18.13 -12.45 11.18
N LEU A 243 -18.25 -11.16 11.51
CA LEU A 243 -17.29 -10.48 12.38
C LEU A 243 -17.28 -11.06 13.80
N ALA A 244 -18.46 -11.33 14.37
CA ALA A 244 -18.57 -11.92 15.71
C ALA A 244 -17.99 -13.35 15.76
N GLU A 245 -18.18 -14.14 14.71
CA GLU A 245 -17.58 -15.47 14.58
C GLU A 245 -16.05 -15.37 14.48
N ARG A 246 -15.53 -14.45 13.66
CA ARG A 246 -14.09 -14.27 13.45
C ARG A 246 -13.34 -13.76 14.67
N PHE A 247 -13.86 -12.72 15.31
CA PHE A 247 -13.16 -11.97 16.35
C PHE A 247 -13.66 -12.30 17.77
N GLY A 248 -14.74 -13.09 17.88
CA GLY A 248 -15.41 -13.37 19.14
C GLY A 248 -16.25 -12.19 19.65
N PRO A 249 -17.06 -12.41 20.71
CA PRO A 249 -18.03 -11.43 21.20
C PRO A 249 -17.39 -10.15 21.78
N ALA A 250 -16.17 -10.26 22.32
CA ALA A 250 -15.42 -9.11 22.83
C ALA A 250 -14.52 -8.45 21.78
N GLY A 251 -14.31 -9.10 20.64
CA GLY A 251 -13.41 -8.64 19.58
C GLY A 251 -14.07 -7.72 18.55
N VAL A 252 -15.35 -7.38 18.72
CA VAL A 252 -16.08 -6.42 17.87
C VAL A 252 -16.72 -5.34 18.73
N ARG A 253 -16.47 -4.08 18.40
CA ARG A 253 -17.01 -2.91 19.11
C ARG A 253 -18.07 -2.22 18.27
N ARG A 254 -19.28 -2.09 18.81
CA ARG A 254 -20.34 -1.23 18.30
C ARG A 254 -20.28 0.13 18.99
N PHE A 255 -20.76 1.15 18.29
CA PHE A 255 -20.73 2.54 18.75
C PHE A 255 -22.11 3.02 19.17
N ASP A 256 -22.15 3.91 20.16
CA ASP A 256 -23.39 4.49 20.63
C ASP A 256 -23.92 5.52 19.62
N PRO A 257 -25.25 5.74 19.56
CA PRO A 257 -25.83 6.74 18.66
C PRO A 257 -25.26 8.15 18.87
N ALA A 258 -24.89 8.50 20.10
CA ALA A 258 -24.31 9.81 20.43
C ALA A 258 -22.91 9.99 19.84
N ASP A 259 -22.05 8.96 19.90
CA ASP A 259 -20.69 8.99 19.35
C ASP A 259 -20.73 9.26 17.84
N VAL A 260 -21.59 8.51 17.16
CA VAL A 260 -21.74 8.58 15.71
C VAL A 260 -22.36 9.92 15.26
N ALA A 261 -23.33 10.44 16.01
CA ALA A 261 -23.93 11.74 15.72
C ALA A 261 -22.92 12.90 15.93
N GLY A 262 -22.10 12.83 16.99
CA GLY A 262 -21.06 13.82 17.25
C GLY A 262 -19.95 13.84 16.17
N ALA A 263 -19.68 12.69 15.56
CA ALA A 263 -18.68 12.53 14.50
C ALA A 263 -19.12 13.05 13.11
N GLY A 264 -20.41 13.37 12.92
CA GLY A 264 -20.91 13.91 11.64
C GLY A 264 -20.82 12.94 10.44
N LEU A 265 -20.83 11.62 10.70
CA LEU A 265 -20.63 10.60 9.68
C LEU A 265 -21.82 10.42 8.71
N PRO A 266 -21.60 9.96 7.47
CA PRO A 266 -22.65 9.59 6.52
C PRO A 266 -23.61 8.55 7.11
N GLY A 267 -24.89 8.61 6.74
CA GLY A 267 -25.93 7.73 7.28
C GLY A 267 -25.62 6.23 7.16
N GLU A 268 -25.01 5.78 6.07
CA GLU A 268 -24.63 4.37 5.89
C GLU A 268 -23.49 3.95 6.83
N ALA A 269 -22.42 4.74 6.92
CA ALA A 269 -21.30 4.45 7.82
C ALA A 269 -21.73 4.51 9.29
N ALA A 270 -22.56 5.50 9.62
CA ALA A 270 -23.18 5.65 10.94
C ALA A 270 -24.03 4.44 11.33
N ALA A 271 -24.86 3.94 10.41
CA ALA A 271 -25.68 2.75 10.62
C ALA A 271 -24.81 1.50 10.81
N LEU A 272 -23.76 1.34 10.00
CA LEU A 272 -22.82 0.22 10.08
C LEU A 272 -22.09 0.16 11.42
N LEU A 273 -21.56 1.29 11.92
CA LEU A 273 -20.88 1.34 13.22
C LEU A 273 -21.79 0.92 14.39
N ARG A 274 -23.10 1.18 14.27
CA ARG A 274 -24.10 0.83 15.28
C ARG A 274 -24.56 -0.63 15.16
N ALA A 275 -24.87 -1.08 13.95
CA ALA A 275 -25.45 -2.40 13.71
C ALA A 275 -24.38 -3.51 13.66
N VAL A 276 -23.31 -3.26 12.93
CA VAL A 276 -22.24 -4.23 12.63
C VAL A 276 -21.10 -4.10 13.64
N GLY A 277 -20.61 -2.87 13.84
CA GLY A 277 -19.42 -2.60 14.65
C GLY A 277 -18.11 -2.84 13.90
N VAL A 278 -16.99 -2.67 14.61
CA VAL A 278 -15.63 -2.70 14.07
C VAL A 278 -14.78 -3.69 14.88
N PRO A 279 -13.95 -4.52 14.23
CA PRO A 279 -12.98 -5.36 14.95
C PRO A 279 -12.11 -4.53 15.88
N VAL A 280 -11.88 -5.02 17.11
CA VAL A 280 -11.00 -4.36 18.07
C VAL A 280 -9.56 -4.36 17.57
N ALA A 281 -9.11 -5.47 16.98
CA ALA A 281 -7.80 -5.57 16.38
C ALA A 281 -7.73 -6.66 15.31
N VAL A 282 -6.92 -6.39 14.28
CA VAL A 282 -6.29 -7.37 13.40
C VAL A 282 -4.79 -7.25 13.65
N PRO A 283 -4.15 -8.19 14.40
CA PRO A 283 -2.79 -8.01 14.92
C PRO A 283 -1.77 -7.62 13.83
N GLY A 284 -1.13 -6.47 14.00
CA GLY A 284 -0.13 -5.93 13.07
C GLY A 284 -0.68 -5.12 11.89
N PHE A 285 -2.00 -5.02 11.75
CA PHE A 285 -2.66 -4.39 10.60
C PHE A 285 -3.75 -3.39 10.98
N PHE A 286 -4.48 -3.63 12.08
CA PHE A 286 -5.49 -2.70 12.56
C PHE A 286 -5.66 -2.83 14.07
N ALA A 287 -5.82 -1.71 14.75
CA ALA A 287 -6.25 -1.63 16.12
C ALA A 287 -7.20 -0.44 16.28
N LEU A 288 -8.35 -0.69 16.90
CA LEU A 288 -9.42 0.29 17.02
C LEU A 288 -9.03 1.42 17.97
N HIS A 289 -9.30 2.65 17.58
CA HIS A 289 -9.16 3.80 18.46
C HIS A 289 -10.46 3.98 19.26
N HIS A 290 -10.48 3.52 20.51
CA HIS A 290 -11.68 3.59 21.34
C HIS A 290 -11.35 3.75 22.85
N PRO A 291 -12.00 4.70 23.56
CA PRO A 291 -11.66 5.07 24.94
C PRO A 291 -11.79 3.92 25.96
N GLY A 292 -12.70 2.98 25.69
CA GLY A 292 -12.98 1.81 26.55
C GLY A 292 -12.19 0.53 26.23
N VAL A 293 -11.25 0.55 25.28
CA VAL A 293 -10.48 -0.65 24.90
C VAL A 293 -8.98 -0.36 25.04
N PRO A 294 -8.18 -1.28 25.63
CA PRO A 294 -6.73 -1.21 25.58
C PRO A 294 -6.25 -1.56 24.16
N ALA A 295 -6.53 -0.69 23.18
CA ALA A 295 -6.33 -0.99 21.76
C ALA A 295 -5.26 -0.12 21.09
N ILE A 296 -4.59 0.79 21.81
CA ILE A 296 -3.49 1.55 21.23
C ILE A 296 -2.16 0.97 21.72
N ALA A 297 -1.30 0.56 20.79
CA ALA A 297 0.01 -0.03 21.06
C ALA A 297 0.96 0.91 21.83
N ASP A 298 0.68 2.22 21.83
CA ASP A 298 1.42 3.22 22.61
C ASP A 298 0.85 3.45 24.03
N GLY A 299 -0.23 2.76 24.41
CA GLY A 299 -0.85 2.85 25.73
C GLY A 299 -1.69 4.11 25.98
N SER A 300 -1.90 4.97 24.98
CA SER A 300 -2.74 6.15 25.11
C SER A 300 -4.22 5.79 25.33
N ARG A 301 -4.91 6.54 26.20
CA ARG A 301 -6.35 6.47 26.44
C ARG A 301 -7.00 7.72 25.87
N PRO A 302 -7.61 7.65 24.68
CA PRO A 302 -8.14 8.83 24.03
C PRO A 302 -9.39 9.38 24.75
N PRO A 303 -9.63 10.70 24.71
CA PRO A 303 -10.91 11.26 25.08
C PRO A 303 -11.93 11.04 23.94
N GLY A 304 -13.00 10.29 24.22
CA GLY A 304 -14.14 10.13 23.31
C GLY A 304 -13.93 9.10 22.18
N ALA A 305 -15.04 8.68 21.58
CA ALA A 305 -15.02 7.81 20.41
C ALA A 305 -15.02 8.65 19.12
N LEU A 306 -14.28 8.19 18.09
CA LEU A 306 -14.23 8.81 16.75
C LEU A 306 -13.82 10.30 16.75
N PRO A 307 -12.67 10.68 17.35
CA PRO A 307 -12.26 12.08 17.36
C PRO A 307 -11.97 12.60 15.94
N ALA A 308 -12.19 13.89 15.72
CA ALA A 308 -11.82 14.56 14.48
C ALA A 308 -10.29 14.49 14.26
N LEU A 309 -9.86 14.12 13.05
CA LEU A 309 -8.45 13.86 12.75
C LEU A 309 -7.56 15.09 12.99
N ALA A 310 -7.99 16.27 12.55
CA ALA A 310 -7.22 17.51 12.72
C ALA A 310 -6.98 17.84 14.20
N ALA A 311 -8.02 17.72 15.03
CA ALA A 311 -7.92 17.92 16.47
C ALA A 311 -6.99 16.88 17.11
N HIS A 312 -7.14 15.61 16.73
CA HIS A 312 -6.32 14.52 17.25
C HIS A 312 -4.83 14.69 16.89
N LEU A 313 -4.51 15.08 15.66
CA LEU A 313 -3.13 15.38 15.26
C LEU A 313 -2.54 16.56 16.04
N ALA A 314 -3.34 17.61 16.29
CA ALA A 314 -2.93 18.75 17.08
C ALA A 314 -2.63 18.36 18.54
N GLU A 315 -3.47 17.53 19.15
CA GLU A 315 -3.24 16.99 20.51
C GLU A 315 -1.94 16.18 20.60
N LEU A 316 -1.61 15.40 19.55
CA LEU A 316 -0.36 14.65 19.47
C LEU A 316 0.86 15.53 19.17
N GLY A 317 0.68 16.81 18.84
CA GLY A 317 1.76 17.69 18.35
C GLY A 317 2.34 17.22 17.01
N ARG A 318 1.53 16.55 16.19
CA ARG A 318 1.91 15.92 14.91
C ARG A 318 1.26 16.64 13.73
N GLY A 319 1.57 16.21 12.50
CA GLY A 319 1.02 16.79 11.26
C GLY A 319 1.60 18.17 10.89
N THR A 320 2.60 18.67 11.62
CA THR A 320 3.19 20.01 11.40
C THR A 320 4.10 20.11 10.18
N ARG A 321 4.52 18.96 9.61
CA ARG A 321 5.33 18.89 8.39
C ARG A 321 4.50 18.99 7.11
N ALA A 322 3.20 18.79 7.20
CA ALA A 322 2.27 18.88 6.07
C ALA A 322 2.07 20.35 5.65
N ALA A 323 1.92 20.59 4.35
CA ALA A 323 1.53 21.91 3.86
C ALA A 323 0.12 22.26 4.32
N GLU A 324 -0.19 23.55 4.46
CA GLU A 324 -1.52 24.01 4.91
C GLU A 324 -2.67 23.42 4.09
N ARG A 325 -2.50 23.36 2.76
CA ARG A 325 -3.47 22.76 1.85
C ARG A 325 -3.71 21.28 2.14
N GLU A 326 -2.66 20.54 2.49
CA GLU A 326 -2.75 19.11 2.81
C GLU A 326 -3.44 18.91 4.16
N ARG A 327 -3.16 19.77 5.15
CA ARG A 327 -3.85 19.78 6.43
C ARG A 327 -5.35 20.07 6.28
N ALA A 328 -5.71 21.08 5.49
CA ALA A 328 -7.11 21.40 5.20
C ALA A 328 -7.84 20.25 4.48
N ALA A 329 -7.13 19.44 3.68
CA ALA A 329 -7.71 18.27 3.03
C ALA A 329 -8.03 17.12 4.00
N LEU A 330 -7.64 17.22 5.27
CA LEU A 330 -8.00 16.29 6.34
C LEU A 330 -9.30 16.66 7.06
N ASP A 331 -9.85 17.85 6.81
CA ASP A 331 -11.09 18.30 7.44
C ASP A 331 -12.25 17.36 7.10
N GLY A 332 -13.13 17.14 8.06
CA GLY A 332 -14.24 16.19 7.92
C GLY A 332 -13.85 14.72 8.06
N ARG A 333 -12.61 14.41 8.46
CA ARG A 333 -12.19 13.03 8.76
C ARG A 333 -12.21 12.75 10.26
N VAL A 334 -12.58 11.53 10.61
CA VAL A 334 -12.54 11.03 11.99
C VAL A 334 -11.61 9.84 12.12
N VAL A 335 -10.99 9.69 13.28
CA VAL A 335 -10.08 8.58 13.57
C VAL A 335 -10.88 7.34 13.94
N LEU A 336 -10.71 6.28 13.16
CA LEU A 336 -11.30 4.97 13.43
C LEU A 336 -10.33 4.08 14.21
N GLY A 337 -9.04 4.14 13.89
CA GLY A 337 -8.04 3.24 14.45
C GLY A 337 -6.63 3.60 14.03
N THR A 338 -5.73 2.63 14.16
CA THR A 338 -4.34 2.70 13.69
C THR A 338 -3.92 1.36 13.12
N ASP A 339 -2.97 1.36 12.19
CA ASP A 339 -2.29 0.15 11.71
C ASP A 339 -0.94 -0.10 12.42
N GLY A 340 -0.68 0.61 13.52
CA GLY A 340 0.55 0.56 14.30
C GLY A 340 1.43 1.81 14.15
N TRP A 341 1.18 2.62 13.12
CA TRP A 341 1.81 3.94 12.97
C TRP A 341 0.86 4.96 12.34
N ALA A 342 0.27 4.62 11.19
CA ALA A 342 -0.68 5.50 10.53
C ALA A 342 -2.02 5.48 11.29
N LEU A 343 -2.74 6.60 11.20
CA LEU A 343 -4.10 6.73 11.70
C LEU A 343 -5.05 6.26 10.61
N VAL A 344 -5.82 5.21 10.88
CA VAL A 344 -6.89 4.76 9.99
C VAL A 344 -8.11 5.63 10.24
N THR A 345 -8.56 6.32 9.20
CA THR A 345 -9.58 7.37 9.26
C THR A 345 -10.74 7.08 8.34
N LEU A 346 -11.90 7.61 8.69
CA LEU A 346 -13.11 7.60 7.88
C LEU A 346 -13.42 9.03 7.45
N ASP A 347 -13.63 9.23 6.16
CA ASP A 347 -13.97 10.53 5.59
C ASP A 347 -15.49 10.75 5.61
N ALA A 348 -15.94 11.84 6.22
CA ALA A 348 -17.37 12.11 6.34
C ALA A 348 -18.01 12.57 5.03
N ALA A 349 -17.24 12.95 4.01
CA ALA A 349 -17.78 13.41 2.73
C ALA A 349 -18.11 12.24 1.79
N ASP A 350 -17.20 11.28 1.66
CA ASP A 350 -17.33 10.16 0.71
C ASP A 350 -17.42 8.78 1.39
N GLY A 351 -17.22 8.69 2.70
CA GLY A 351 -17.24 7.43 3.45
C GLY A 351 -16.01 6.56 3.24
N ALA A 352 -15.00 7.02 2.51
CA ALA A 352 -13.82 6.23 2.22
C ALA A 352 -12.90 6.12 3.44
N VAL A 353 -12.19 4.99 3.50
CA VAL A 353 -11.25 4.68 4.58
C VAL A 353 -9.83 4.95 4.09
N ARG A 354 -9.07 5.72 4.86
CA ARG A 354 -7.71 6.15 4.51
C ARG A 354 -6.77 6.01 5.70
N ALA A 355 -5.54 5.55 5.46
CA ALA A 355 -4.47 5.52 6.44
C ALA A 355 -3.61 6.78 6.30
N VAL A 356 -3.60 7.63 7.32
CA VAL A 356 -2.93 8.93 7.33
C VAL A 356 -1.66 8.84 8.18
N ASP A 357 -0.50 9.15 7.60
CA ASP A 357 0.75 9.27 8.36
C ASP A 357 0.63 10.44 9.35
N PRO A 358 0.79 10.20 10.67
CA PRO A 358 0.61 11.27 11.64
C PRO A 358 1.69 12.35 11.49
N GLY A 359 2.87 12.02 10.98
CA GLY A 359 3.99 12.93 10.89
C GLY A 359 3.89 13.96 9.77
N ASP A 360 3.53 13.54 8.56
CA ASP A 360 3.45 14.41 7.37
C ASP A 360 2.06 14.49 6.73
N ALA A 361 1.05 13.87 7.34
CA ALA A 361 -0.34 13.86 6.89
C ALA A 361 -0.59 13.29 5.48
N THR A 362 0.39 12.59 4.91
CA THR A 362 0.16 11.85 3.66
C THR A 362 -0.86 10.74 3.89
N ALA A 363 -1.76 10.53 2.93
CA ALA A 363 -2.86 9.57 3.05
C ALA A 363 -2.75 8.47 2.00
N ARG A 364 -2.81 7.22 2.44
CA ARG A 364 -3.00 6.05 1.57
C ARG A 364 -4.48 5.67 1.56
N HIS A 365 -5.01 5.40 0.38
CA HIS A 365 -6.37 4.85 0.26
C HIS A 365 -6.38 3.42 0.80
N CYS A 366 -7.33 3.10 1.68
CA CYS A 366 -7.56 1.75 2.15
C CYS A 366 -8.73 1.13 1.39
N ASN A 367 -9.91 1.73 1.46
CA ASN A 367 -11.12 1.20 0.86
C ASN A 367 -12.09 2.32 0.47
N ALA A 368 -12.93 2.04 -0.53
CA ALA A 368 -13.97 2.94 -1.01
C ALA A 368 -15.01 3.30 0.06
N ASP A 369 -15.31 2.38 0.97
CA ASP A 369 -16.25 2.59 2.06
C ASP A 369 -15.94 1.73 3.30
N LEU A 370 -16.59 2.07 4.43
CA LEU A 370 -16.44 1.34 5.69
C LEU A 370 -16.85 -0.12 5.60
N ARG A 371 -17.93 -0.46 4.86
CA ARG A 371 -18.37 -1.86 4.72
C ARG A 371 -17.28 -2.70 4.07
N SER A 372 -16.73 -2.20 2.98
CA SER A 372 -15.65 -2.80 2.22
C SER A 372 -14.40 -2.98 3.08
N PHE A 373 -14.04 -1.96 3.86
CA PHE A 373 -12.93 -2.07 4.83
C PHE A 373 -13.14 -3.19 5.86
N LEU A 374 -14.32 -3.28 6.47
CA LEU A 374 -14.64 -4.33 7.45
C LEU A 374 -14.60 -5.73 6.83
N ARG A 375 -15.11 -5.89 5.60
CA ARG A 375 -15.06 -7.15 4.85
C ARG A 375 -13.63 -7.55 4.52
N CYS A 376 -12.80 -6.60 4.09
CA CYS A 376 -11.39 -6.86 3.79
C CYS A 376 -10.58 -7.20 5.05
N LEU A 377 -10.81 -6.51 6.18
CA LEU A 377 -10.16 -6.86 7.45
C LEU A 377 -10.52 -8.26 7.94
N GLU A 378 -11.80 -8.65 7.85
CA GLU A 378 -12.25 -9.99 8.23
C GLU A 378 -11.63 -11.07 7.35
N LEU A 379 -11.69 -10.89 6.02
CA LEU A 379 -11.06 -11.80 5.06
C LEU A 379 -9.56 -11.92 5.33
N PHE A 380 -8.89 -10.81 5.59
CA PHE A 380 -7.45 -10.81 5.82
C PHE A 380 -7.09 -11.51 7.14
N ALA A 381 -7.86 -11.28 8.21
CA ALA A 381 -7.70 -11.95 9.49
C ALA A 381 -7.91 -13.48 9.39
N ASP A 382 -8.81 -13.93 8.51
CA ASP A 382 -8.99 -15.35 8.19
C ASP A 382 -7.78 -15.97 7.49
N ARG A 383 -7.25 -15.28 6.47
CA ARG A 383 -6.29 -15.87 5.53
C ARG A 383 -4.84 -15.77 5.99
N LEU A 384 -4.49 -14.71 6.70
CA LEU A 384 -3.09 -14.45 7.09
C LEU A 384 -2.45 -15.59 7.91
N PRO A 385 -3.10 -16.19 8.93
CA PRO A 385 -2.51 -17.28 9.68
C PRO A 385 -2.16 -18.51 8.82
N GLY A 386 -2.92 -18.73 7.75
CA GLY A 386 -2.72 -19.85 6.82
C GLY A 386 -1.48 -19.74 5.94
N LEU A 387 -0.82 -18.57 5.90
CA LEU A 387 0.45 -18.42 5.19
C LEU A 387 1.64 -19.03 5.93
N ARG A 388 1.52 -19.23 7.25
CA ARG A 388 2.64 -19.64 8.09
C ARG A 388 3.11 -21.05 7.73
N GLY A 389 4.41 -21.16 7.42
CA GLY A 389 5.05 -22.44 7.12
C GLY A 389 4.86 -22.90 5.67
N LEU A 390 4.18 -22.12 4.82
CA LEU A 390 4.14 -22.39 3.39
C LEU A 390 5.51 -22.13 2.76
N ASP A 391 5.85 -22.94 1.76
CA ASP A 391 6.94 -22.65 0.84
C ASP A 391 6.54 -21.51 -0.14
N PRO A 392 7.49 -20.95 -0.91
CA PRO A 392 7.19 -19.84 -1.82
C PRO A 392 6.14 -20.13 -2.90
N ALA A 393 6.01 -21.38 -3.35
CA ALA A 393 5.03 -21.74 -4.39
C ALA A 393 3.62 -21.83 -3.80
N ALA A 394 3.47 -22.52 -2.66
CA ALA A 394 2.21 -22.59 -1.94
C ALA A 394 1.77 -21.21 -1.42
N ALA A 395 2.71 -20.40 -0.93
CA ALA A 395 2.45 -19.01 -0.56
C ALA A 395 1.99 -18.18 -1.78
N GLY A 396 2.59 -18.39 -2.96
CA GLY A 396 2.19 -17.69 -4.19
C GLY A 396 0.72 -17.93 -4.56
N VAL A 397 0.27 -19.18 -4.48
CA VAL A 397 -1.14 -19.53 -4.69
C VAL A 397 -2.05 -18.87 -3.66
N ALA A 398 -1.65 -18.89 -2.38
CA ALA A 398 -2.44 -18.32 -1.29
C ALA A 398 -2.56 -16.77 -1.41
N VAL A 399 -1.46 -16.09 -1.76
CA VAL A 399 -1.43 -14.63 -1.95
C VAL A 399 -2.24 -14.23 -3.20
N ASP A 400 -2.17 -15.00 -4.30
CA ASP A 400 -3.05 -14.75 -5.46
C ASP A 400 -4.54 -14.89 -5.11
N GLY A 401 -4.89 -15.92 -4.34
CA GLY A 401 -6.26 -16.10 -3.84
C GLY A 401 -6.71 -14.92 -2.97
N LEU A 402 -5.87 -14.47 -2.05
CA LEU A 402 -6.15 -13.34 -1.16
C LEU A 402 -6.35 -12.04 -1.96
N GLN A 403 -5.46 -11.69 -2.89
CA GLN A 403 -5.58 -10.44 -3.65
C GLN A 403 -6.85 -10.44 -4.52
N ARG A 404 -7.22 -11.57 -5.13
CA ARG A 404 -8.46 -11.67 -5.92
C ARG A 404 -9.70 -11.48 -5.04
N ALA A 405 -9.68 -12.06 -3.85
CA ALA A 405 -10.77 -11.91 -2.89
C ALA A 405 -10.87 -10.46 -2.39
N LEU A 406 -9.76 -9.79 -2.09
CA LEU A 406 -9.75 -8.36 -1.73
C LEU A 406 -10.31 -7.49 -2.86
N ALA A 407 -9.87 -7.70 -4.11
CA ALA A 407 -10.36 -6.96 -5.26
C ALA A 407 -11.86 -7.19 -5.54
N ALA A 408 -12.38 -8.37 -5.22
CA ALA A 408 -13.80 -8.68 -5.36
C ALA A 408 -14.67 -8.00 -4.29
N LEU A 409 -14.08 -7.71 -3.12
CA LEU A 409 -14.73 -6.94 -2.06
C LEU A 409 -14.68 -5.45 -2.35
N ASP A 410 -13.57 -4.96 -2.90
CA ASP A 410 -13.37 -3.57 -3.27
C ASP A 410 -12.32 -3.46 -4.38
N GLY A 411 -12.76 -3.11 -5.59
CA GLY A 411 -11.87 -2.98 -6.74
C GLY A 411 -10.87 -1.84 -6.62
N THR A 412 -11.13 -0.85 -5.77
CA THR A 412 -10.30 0.37 -5.66
C THR A 412 -8.98 0.12 -4.92
N VAL A 413 -8.88 -0.98 -4.17
CA VAL A 413 -7.74 -1.25 -3.28
C VAL A 413 -6.42 -1.47 -4.02
N PHE A 414 -6.48 -1.83 -5.30
CA PHE A 414 -5.31 -2.02 -6.17
C PHE A 414 -5.24 -1.04 -7.34
N ASP A 415 -6.03 0.04 -7.30
CA ASP A 415 -5.89 1.08 -8.30
C ASP A 415 -4.46 1.64 -8.23
N ASP A 416 -3.97 2.04 -7.06
CA ASP A 416 -2.60 2.54 -6.91
C ASP A 416 -1.72 1.54 -6.14
N PRO A 417 -0.48 1.23 -6.57
CA PRO A 417 0.45 0.41 -5.80
C PRO A 417 0.87 1.05 -4.46
N GLU A 418 0.55 2.32 -4.23
CA GLU A 418 0.70 3.00 -2.94
C GLU A 418 -0.54 2.89 -2.04
N ASN A 419 -1.63 2.31 -2.52
CA ASN A 419 -2.78 2.00 -1.67
C ASN A 419 -2.40 1.03 -0.56
N TRP A 420 -3.08 1.14 0.57
CA TRP A 420 -2.71 0.44 1.79
C TRP A 420 -2.68 -1.09 1.61
N TRP A 421 -3.73 -1.67 1.03
CA TRP A 421 -3.77 -3.10 0.71
C TRP A 421 -2.78 -3.50 -0.39
N ALA A 422 -2.56 -2.64 -1.39
CA ALA A 422 -1.58 -2.90 -2.44
C ALA A 422 -0.17 -3.05 -1.86
N VAL A 423 0.22 -2.17 -0.94
CA VAL A 423 1.51 -2.24 -0.22
C VAL A 423 1.62 -3.52 0.63
N ILE A 424 0.56 -3.92 1.32
CA ILE A 424 0.55 -5.16 2.12
C ILE A 424 0.70 -6.39 1.22
N VAL A 425 -0.11 -6.49 0.17
CA VAL A 425 -0.10 -7.64 -0.76
C VAL A 425 1.20 -7.70 -1.54
N GLU A 426 1.78 -6.56 -1.92
CA GLU A 426 3.12 -6.52 -2.52
C GLU A 426 4.18 -7.09 -1.58
N GLN A 427 4.17 -6.69 -0.30
CA GLN A 427 5.11 -7.26 0.68
C GLN A 427 4.90 -8.77 0.88
N LEU A 428 3.67 -9.27 0.83
CA LEU A 428 3.38 -10.72 0.83
C LEU A 428 3.98 -11.40 -0.42
N TRP A 429 3.82 -10.79 -1.60
CA TRP A 429 4.46 -11.27 -2.83
C TRP A 429 5.97 -11.22 -2.79
N ASP A 430 6.55 -10.27 -2.07
CA ASP A 430 8.00 -10.16 -1.89
C ASP A 430 8.53 -11.15 -0.84
N GLY A 431 7.64 -11.78 -0.06
CA GLY A 431 7.96 -12.72 1.02
C GLY A 431 8.37 -12.02 2.32
N LEU A 432 7.96 -10.77 2.51
CA LEU A 432 8.34 -9.90 3.63
C LEU A 432 7.33 -9.88 4.78
N LEU A 433 6.14 -10.46 4.58
CA LEU A 433 5.05 -10.52 5.57
C LEU A 433 4.54 -11.94 5.79
#